data_AF-A0A1Z9J1S9-F1
#
_entry.id   AF-A0A1Z9J1S9-F1
#
_cell.length_a   1.000
_cell.length_b   1.000
_cell.length_c   1.000
_cell.angle_alpha   90.00
_cell.angle_beta   90.00
_cell.angle_gamma   90.00
#
_symmetry.space_group_name_H-M   'P 1'
#
loop_
_entity.id
_entity.type
_entity.pdbx_description
1 polymer ?
#
loop_
_entity_poly.entity_id
_entity_poly.type
_entity_poly.pdbx_seq_one_letter_code
_entity_poly.pdbx_strand_id
1 'polypeptide(L)'
;MPRAPELVDLAEQTFFEDPALDRAFGVVMALATEVYVLRNRQRALERLLEEARMLDRATLDIEPSDEERRADADDRAEFTRGLMISLLGKQQSQGAA
;
A
#
# COMPACT_ATOMS: atom_id res chain seq x y z
N MET A 1 39.68 14.57 10.07
CA MET A 1 38.39 14.15 9.48
C MET A 1 38.67 13.69 8.05
N PRO A 2 38.50 12.41 7.70
CA PRO A 2 38.60 12.01 6.30
C PRO A 2 37.51 12.74 5.51
N ARG A 3 37.89 13.31 4.36
CA ARG A 3 37.00 14.03 3.45
C ARG A 3 35.94 13.03 2.95
N ALA A 4 34.66 13.41 3.01
CA ALA A 4 33.59 12.59 2.44
C ALA A 4 33.93 12.31 0.95
N PRO A 5 33.69 11.08 0.46
CA PRO A 5 34.01 10.74 -0.91
C PRO A 5 33.27 11.67 -1.87
N GLU A 6 33.96 12.06 -2.94
CA GLU A 6 33.42 12.92 -3.99
C GLU A 6 32.26 12.18 -4.67
N LEU A 7 31.07 12.79 -4.70
CA LEU A 7 29.93 12.22 -5.42
C LEU A 7 30.23 12.36 -6.91
N VAL A 8 30.44 11.23 -7.57
CA VAL A 8 30.70 11.17 -9.02
C VAL A 8 29.36 10.95 -9.72
N ASP A 9 29.07 11.74 -10.75
CA ASP A 9 27.87 11.56 -11.58
C ASP A 9 28.01 10.28 -12.42
N LEU A 10 27.63 9.16 -11.82
CA LEU A 10 27.48 7.88 -12.49
C LEU A 10 26.02 7.74 -12.93
N ALA A 11 25.81 7.08 -14.07
CA ALA A 11 24.48 6.69 -14.49
C ALA A 11 23.80 5.86 -13.39
N GLU A 12 22.49 6.05 -13.21
CA GLU A 12 21.68 5.26 -12.29
C GLU A 12 21.85 3.76 -12.58
N GLN A 13 21.90 2.94 -11.53
CA GLN A 13 21.92 1.49 -11.69
C GLN A 13 20.57 1.03 -12.25
N THR A 14 20.58 0.50 -13.47
CA THR A 14 19.42 -0.13 -14.09
C THR A 14 19.42 -1.64 -13.79
N PHE A 15 18.28 -2.18 -13.38
CA PHE A 15 18.10 -3.61 -13.16
C PHE A 15 17.35 -4.29 -14.30
N PHE A 16 16.60 -3.53 -15.10
CA PHE A 16 15.85 -4.03 -16.26
C PHE A 16 16.37 -3.45 -17.58
N GLU A 17 16.04 -4.10 -18.70
CA GLU A 17 16.40 -3.61 -20.04
C GLU A 17 15.64 -2.32 -20.40
N ASP A 18 14.39 -2.18 -19.92
CA ASP A 18 13.61 -0.96 -20.05
C ASP A 18 13.70 -0.12 -18.77
N PRO A 19 14.36 1.06 -18.80
CA PRO A 19 14.47 1.95 -17.64
C PRO A 19 13.12 2.41 -17.07
N ALA A 20 12.02 2.31 -17.83
CA ALA A 20 10.68 2.59 -17.30
C ALA A 20 10.26 1.59 -16.21
N LEU A 21 10.72 0.35 -16.28
CA LEU A 21 10.44 -0.67 -15.27
C LEU A 21 11.17 -0.38 -13.97
N ASP A 22 12.44 0.03 -14.03
CA ASP A 22 13.19 0.46 -12.84
C ASP A 22 12.47 1.62 -12.12
N ARG A 23 12.02 2.63 -12.86
CA ARG A 23 11.25 3.75 -12.29
C ARG A 23 9.91 3.30 -11.70
N ALA A 24 9.18 2.42 -12.40
CA ALA A 24 7.92 1.88 -11.91
C ALA A 24 8.11 1.10 -10.60
N PHE A 25 9.15 0.27 -10.52
CA PHE A 25 9.52 -0.43 -9.28
C PHE A 25 9.96 0.54 -8.18
N GLY A 26 10.70 1.59 -8.51
CA GLY A 26 11.03 2.68 -7.58
C GLY A 26 9.77 3.28 -6.93
N VAL A 27 8.74 3.56 -7.72
CA VAL A 27 7.44 4.03 -7.21
C VAL A 27 6.76 2.97 -6.34
N VAL A 28 6.75 1.70 -6.75
CA VAL A 28 6.18 0.61 -5.94
C VAL A 28 6.88 0.47 -4.59
N MET A 29 8.21 0.57 -4.54
CA MET A 29 8.99 0.51 -3.30
C MET A 29 8.73 1.71 -2.39
N ALA A 30 8.58 2.91 -2.97
CA ALA A 30 8.17 4.10 -2.21
C ALA A 30 6.76 3.91 -1.62
N LEU A 31 5.80 3.42 -2.40
CA LEU A 31 4.45 3.11 -1.93
C LEU A 31 4.45 2.04 -0.82
N ALA A 32 5.27 0.99 -0.95
CA ALA A 32 5.41 -0.03 0.09
C ALA A 32 5.92 0.56 1.42
N THR A 33 6.85 1.52 1.35
CA THR A 33 7.34 2.27 2.52
C THR A 33 6.21 3.07 3.16
N GLU A 34 5.44 3.81 2.37
CA GLU A 34 4.31 4.60 2.87
C GLU A 34 3.22 3.71 3.50
N VAL A 35 2.92 2.55 2.90
CA VAL A 35 2.01 1.55 3.47
C VAL A 35 2.50 1.09 4.85
N TYR A 36 3.80 0.85 5.02
CA TYR A 36 4.35 0.50 6.32
C TYR A 36 4.20 1.63 7.35
N VAL A 37 4.44 2.88 6.95
CA VAL A 37 4.25 4.06 7.80
C VAL A 37 2.79 4.17 8.26
N LEU A 38 1.83 3.99 7.34
CA LEU A 38 0.40 3.97 7.66
C LEU A 38 0.05 2.85 8.66
N ARG A 39 0.54 1.63 8.44
CA ARG A 39 0.34 0.51 9.37
C ARG A 39 0.93 0.80 10.76
N ASN A 40 2.08 1.48 10.83
CA ASN A 40 2.67 1.87 12.11
C ASN A 40 1.80 2.90 12.84
N ARG A 41 1.31 3.92 12.11
CA ARG A 41 0.38 4.91 12.66
C ARG A 41 -0.92 4.27 13.14
N GLN A 42 -1.49 3.33 12.38
CA GLN A 42 -2.67 2.56 12.79
C GLN A 42 -2.42 1.82 14.10
N ARG A 43 -1.30 1.07 14.22
CA ARG A 43 -0.93 0.39 15.46
C ARG A 43 -0.74 1.34 16.64
N ALA A 44 -0.25 2.56 16.39
CA ALA A 44 -0.13 3.57 17.43
C ALA A 44 -1.50 4.06 17.92
N LEU A 45 -2.44 4.27 17.00
CA LEU A 45 -3.82 4.62 17.35
C LEU A 45 -4.51 3.49 18.14
N GLU A 46 -4.38 2.24 17.69
CA GLU A 46 -4.92 1.08 18.41
C GLU A 46 -4.40 1.01 19.85
N ARG A 47 -3.08 1.20 20.07
CA ARG A 47 -2.50 1.24 21.42
C ARG A 47 -3.07 2.36 22.28
N LEU A 48 -3.17 3.57 21.74
CA LEU A 48 -3.72 4.72 22.49
C LEU A 48 -5.19 4.50 22.88
N LEU A 49 -5.98 3.88 21.99
CA LEU A 49 -7.39 3.57 22.25
C LEU A 49 -7.54 2.43 23.28
N GLU A 50 -6.67 1.44 23.24
CA GLU A 50 -6.60 0.36 24.23
C GLU A 50 -6.18 0.89 25.62
N GLU A 51 -5.15 1.74 25.69
CA GLU A 51 -4.74 2.43 26.92
C GLU A 51 -5.87 3.29 27.51
N ALA A 52 -6.67 3.92 26.64
CA ALA A 52 -7.88 4.67 27.01
C ALA A 52 -9.09 3.77 27.33
N ARG A 53 -8.94 2.44 27.25
CA ARG A 53 -10.00 1.44 27.45
C ARG A 53 -11.22 1.62 26.52
N MET A 54 -11.00 2.16 25.33
CA MET A 54 -12.05 2.38 24.32
C MET A 54 -12.26 1.18 23.40
N LEU A 55 -11.23 0.34 23.24
CA LEU A 55 -11.30 -0.92 22.50
C LEU A 55 -10.42 -1.96 23.18
N ASP A 56 -10.70 -3.24 22.87
CA ASP A 56 -9.79 -4.35 23.11
C ASP A 56 -9.14 -4.72 21.78
N ARG A 57 -7.81 -4.67 21.74
CA ARG A 57 -7.07 -4.94 20.51
C ARG A 57 -7.18 -6.40 20.09
N ALA A 58 -7.31 -7.33 21.05
CA ALA A 58 -7.49 -8.74 20.73
C ALA A 58 -8.79 -9.00 19.96
N THR A 59 -9.81 -8.17 20.16
CA THR A 59 -11.08 -8.24 19.42
C THR A 59 -10.90 -7.90 17.93
N LEU A 60 -9.96 -7.02 17.59
CA LEU A 60 -9.68 -6.63 16.20
C LEU A 60 -8.98 -7.73 15.38
N ASP A 61 -8.29 -8.66 16.04
CA ASP A 61 -7.56 -9.76 15.40
C ASP A 61 -8.44 -11.01 15.18
N ILE A 62 -9.72 -10.97 15.59
CA ILE A 62 -10.66 -12.09 15.45
C ILE A 62 -11.18 -12.15 14.01
N GLU A 63 -11.33 -13.36 13.49
CA GLU A 63 -11.97 -13.58 12.18
C GLU A 63 -13.43 -13.07 12.20
N PRO A 64 -13.87 -12.28 11.20
CA PRO A 64 -15.24 -11.79 11.15
C PRO A 64 -16.26 -12.94 11.15
N SER A 65 -17.33 -12.76 11.93
CA SER A 65 -18.44 -13.69 12.02
C SER A 65 -19.17 -13.85 10.68
N ASP A 66 -20.00 -14.89 10.56
CA ASP A 66 -20.86 -15.06 9.38
C ASP A 66 -21.82 -13.87 9.18
N GLU A 67 -22.25 -13.21 10.26
CA GLU A 67 -23.10 -12.03 10.20
C GLU A 67 -22.34 -10.82 9.66
N GLU A 68 -21.17 -10.51 10.20
CA GLU A 68 -20.30 -9.42 9.71
C GLU A 68 -19.88 -9.64 8.25
N ARG A 69 -19.48 -10.87 7.88
CA ARG A 69 -19.14 -11.19 6.48
C ARG A 69 -20.30 -11.00 5.51
N ARG A 70 -21.55 -11.22 5.96
CA ARG A 70 -22.75 -10.95 5.16
C ARG A 70 -23.05 -9.47 5.08
N ALA A 71 -22.87 -8.72 6.17
CA ALA A 71 -23.02 -7.27 6.19
C ALA A 71 -22.03 -6.58 5.23
N ASP A 72 -20.79 -7.05 5.19
CA ASP A 72 -19.72 -6.48 4.35
C ASP A 72 -19.69 -7.06 2.92
N ALA A 73 -20.65 -7.91 2.54
CA ALA A 73 -20.61 -8.64 1.27
C ALA A 73 -20.62 -7.71 0.06
N ASP A 74 -21.45 -6.67 0.08
CA ASP A 74 -21.60 -5.73 -1.02
C ASP A 74 -20.36 -4.84 -1.16
N ASP A 75 -19.83 -4.32 -0.06
CA ASP A 75 -18.60 -3.51 -0.04
C ASP A 75 -17.40 -4.30 -0.59
N ARG A 76 -17.20 -5.55 -0.12
CA ARG A 76 -16.15 -6.42 -0.67
C ARG A 76 -16.34 -6.70 -2.16
N ALA A 77 -17.57 -6.87 -2.63
CA ALA A 77 -17.85 -7.12 -4.04
C ALA A 77 -17.53 -5.89 -4.90
N GLU A 78 -17.84 -4.69 -4.42
CA GLU A 78 -17.47 -3.42 -5.05
C GLU A 78 -15.95 -3.24 -5.10
N PHE A 79 -15.27 -3.42 -3.96
CA PHE A 79 -13.82 -3.34 -3.88
C PHE A 79 -13.12 -4.34 -4.82
N THR A 80 -13.57 -5.60 -4.82
CA THR A 80 -13.03 -6.65 -5.71
C THR A 80 -13.21 -6.27 -7.18
N ARG A 81 -14.40 -5.78 -7.55
CA ARG A 81 -14.67 -5.31 -8.92
C ARG A 81 -13.72 -4.18 -9.32
N GLY A 82 -13.49 -3.23 -8.41
CA GLY A 82 -12.55 -2.13 -8.61
C GLY A 82 -11.12 -2.60 -8.87
N LEU A 83 -10.64 -3.61 -8.13
CA LEU A 83 -9.32 -4.20 -8.38
C LEU A 83 -9.24 -4.89 -9.74
N MET A 84 -10.24 -5.70 -10.06
CA MET A 84 -10.26 -6.51 -11.28
C MET A 84 -10.44 -5.69 -12.56
N ILE A 85 -10.94 -4.46 -12.48
CA ILE A 85 -11.19 -3.62 -13.66
C ILE A 85 -9.92 -3.39 -14.49
N SER A 86 -8.77 -3.28 -13.81
CA SER A 86 -7.45 -3.10 -14.42
C SER A 86 -7.00 -4.30 -15.25
N LEU A 87 -7.50 -5.51 -14.94
CA LEU A 87 -7.14 -6.76 -15.63
C LEU A 87 -7.98 -6.99 -16.90
N LEU A 88 -9.03 -6.22 -17.12
CA LEU A 88 -9.91 -6.38 -18.28
C LEU A 88 -9.29 -5.84 -19.58
N GLY A 89 -8.12 -5.18 -19.52
CA GLY A 89 -7.44 -4.61 -20.68
C GLY A 89 -8.21 -3.45 -21.35
N LYS A 90 -9.21 -2.89 -20.67
CA LYS A 90 -10.00 -1.75 -21.16
C LYS A 90 -9.30 -0.45 -20.79
N GLN A 91 -9.31 0.53 -21.70
CA GLN A 91 -8.85 1.87 -21.39
C GLN A 91 -9.67 2.44 -20.24
N GLN A 92 -9.00 2.82 -19.14
CA GLN A 92 -9.60 3.48 -17.97
C GLN A 92 -9.12 4.92 -17.83
N SER A 93 -8.00 5.27 -18.46
CA SER A 93 -7.52 6.64 -18.54
C SER A 93 -8.39 7.45 -19.49
N GLN A 94 -8.79 8.66 -19.09
CA GLN A 94 -9.54 9.63 -19.89
C GLN A 94 -8.69 10.24 -21.03
N GLY A 95 -7.72 9.50 -21.56
CA GLY A 95 -6.86 9.93 -22.66
C GLY A 95 -7.65 10.06 -23.95
N ALA A 96 -7.95 11.32 -24.30
CA ALA A 96 -8.45 11.87 -25.56
C ALA A 96 -9.18 10.90 -26.52
N ALA A 97 -10.49 11.06 -26.61
CA ALA A 97 -11.23 10.76 -27.85
C ALA A 97 -10.97 11.84 -28.90
#